data_AF-A0A1B6GMT2-F1
#
_entry.id   AF-A0A1B6GMT2-F1
#
_cell.length_a   1.000
_cell.length_b   1.000
_cell.length_c   1.000
_cell.angle_alpha   90.00
_cell.angle_beta   90.00
_cell.angle_gamma   90.00
#
_symmetry.space_group_name_H-M   'P 1'
#
loop_
_entity.id
_entity.type
_entity.pdbx_description
1 polymer ?
#
loop_
_entity_poly.entity_id
_entity_poly.type
_entity_poly.pdbx_seq_one_letter_code
_entity_poly.pdbx_strand_id
1 'polypeptide(L)'
;ELLSIQTLTDTAVLHTSSMGISPFFVEGVSELQLSALKLVTNIFTKYEKHRKLLLDDILASMARLPSSKRSLRSYRLNSEEQIQMLTALVLQLIQCMVVLPLNLGTDKQLDPDMVISNKFTMARTTASNFLYVFLAK
;
A
#
# COMPACT_ATOMS: atom_id res chain seq x y z
N GLU A 1 2.96 14.06 -6.78
CA GLU A 1 3.28 14.65 -8.10
C GLU A 1 4.77 14.57 -8.47
N LEU A 2 5.73 14.79 -7.56
CA LEU A 2 7.16 14.60 -7.89
C LEU A 2 7.56 13.13 -8.10
N LEU A 3 7.13 12.24 -7.19
CA LEU A 3 7.42 10.79 -7.23
C LEU A 3 6.91 10.09 -8.51
N SER A 4 5.85 10.60 -9.12
CA SER A 4 5.34 10.10 -10.40
C SER A 4 6.23 10.52 -11.57
N ILE A 5 6.96 11.63 -11.46
CA ILE A 5 7.75 12.22 -12.54
C ILE A 5 9.21 11.76 -12.46
N GLN A 6 9.82 11.76 -11.27
CA GLN A 6 11.25 11.51 -11.11
C GLN A 6 11.56 10.24 -10.34
N THR A 7 12.58 9.51 -10.77
CA THR A 7 13.10 8.32 -10.06
C THR A 7 14.05 8.78 -8.96
N LEU A 8 13.67 8.49 -7.71
CA LEU A 8 14.49 8.70 -6.52
C LEU A 8 15.48 7.55 -6.31
N THR A 9 16.54 7.84 -5.55
CA THR A 9 17.51 6.84 -5.08
C THR A 9 16.91 5.95 -4.00
N ASP A 10 17.43 4.73 -3.84
CA ASP A 10 16.96 3.75 -2.86
C ASP A 10 16.89 4.35 -1.43
N THR A 11 17.94 5.07 -1.00
CA THR A 11 17.96 5.75 0.31
C THR A 11 16.82 6.75 0.46
N ALA A 12 16.54 7.55 -0.56
CA ALA A 12 15.43 8.49 -0.53
C ALA A 12 14.07 7.76 -0.50
N VAL A 13 13.93 6.65 -1.23
CA VAL A 13 12.72 5.81 -1.19
C VAL A 13 12.50 5.25 0.22
N LEU A 14 13.55 4.74 0.86
CA LEU A 14 13.47 4.20 2.22
C LEU A 14 13.03 5.25 3.24
N HIS A 15 13.69 6.42 3.27
CA HIS A 15 13.32 7.50 4.17
C HIS A 15 11.90 8.01 3.91
N THR A 16 11.53 8.18 2.64
CA THR A 16 10.18 8.65 2.28
C THR A 16 9.11 7.61 2.66
N SER A 17 9.41 6.32 2.52
CA SER A 17 8.51 5.23 2.93
C SER A 17 8.28 5.25 4.43
N SER A 18 9.35 5.30 5.23
CA SER A 18 9.26 5.38 6.69
C SER A 18 8.47 6.60 7.15
N MET A 19 8.77 7.77 6.56
CA MET A 19 8.04 9.01 6.85
C MET A 19 6.56 8.92 6.46
N GLY A 20 6.25 8.31 5.30
CA GLY A 20 4.88 8.12 4.82
C GLY A 20 4.08 7.10 5.62
N ILE A 21 4.73 6.12 6.25
CA ILE A 21 4.07 5.11 7.09
C ILE A 21 3.76 5.65 8.50
N SER A 22 4.57 6.57 9.02
CA SER A 22 4.44 7.10 10.39
C SER A 22 3.07 7.70 10.76
N PRO A 23 2.34 8.44 9.89
CA PRO A 23 1.08 9.09 10.26
C PRO A 23 -0.05 8.11 10.56
N PHE A 24 0.05 6.87 10.10
CA PHE A 24 -0.95 5.82 10.31
C PHE A 24 -1.04 5.33 11.76
N PHE A 25 -0.07 5.70 12.61
CA PHE A 25 0.03 5.26 14.00
C PHE A 25 -0.28 6.36 15.02
N VAL A 26 -0.70 7.54 14.56
CA VAL A 26 -1.06 8.69 15.38
C VAL A 26 -2.52 9.11 15.14
N GLU A 27 -3.10 9.82 16.10
CA GLU A 27 -4.51 10.21 16.08
C GLU A 27 -4.67 11.70 15.73
N GLY A 28 -5.87 12.10 15.30
CA GLY A 28 -6.22 13.51 15.06
C GLY A 28 -5.62 14.14 13.81
N VAL A 29 -5.00 13.36 12.92
CA VAL A 29 -4.31 13.85 11.71
C VAL A 29 -4.84 13.20 10.43
N SER A 30 -6.16 13.10 10.29
CA SER A 30 -6.80 12.37 9.17
C SER A 30 -6.41 12.90 7.78
N GLU A 31 -6.28 14.22 7.60
CA GLU A 31 -5.86 14.79 6.31
C GLU A 31 -4.40 14.42 5.95
N LEU A 32 -3.53 14.40 6.95
CA LEU A 32 -2.15 13.96 6.78
C LEU A 32 -2.10 12.46 6.45
N GLN A 33 -2.91 11.65 7.13
CA GLN A 33 -3.05 10.21 6.84
C GLN A 33 -3.52 9.97 5.40
N LEU A 34 -4.51 10.73 4.92
CA LEU A 34 -4.98 10.65 3.53
C LEU A 34 -3.91 11.05 2.52
N SER A 35 -3.10 12.08 2.85
CA SER A 35 -1.99 12.50 2.01
C SER A 35 -0.86 11.45 1.99
N ALA A 36 -0.55 10.89 3.16
CA ALA A 36 0.41 9.82 3.34
C ALA A 36 -0.02 8.53 2.63
N LEU A 37 -1.32 8.25 2.61
CA LEU A 37 -1.92 7.13 1.89
C LEU A 37 -1.64 7.19 0.39
N LYS A 38 -1.83 8.37 -0.22
CA LYS A 38 -1.46 8.60 -1.63
C LYS A 38 0.04 8.44 -1.85
N LEU A 39 0.86 8.97 -0.93
CA LEU A 39 2.32 8.90 -1.01
C LEU A 39 2.82 7.44 -0.98
N VAL A 40 2.41 6.68 0.03
CA VAL A 40 2.82 5.29 0.23
C VAL A 40 2.33 4.41 -0.91
N THR A 41 1.10 4.61 -1.39
CA THR A 41 0.56 3.90 -2.55
C THR A 41 1.40 4.16 -3.80
N ASN A 42 1.77 5.41 -4.07
CA ASN A 42 2.62 5.75 -5.22
C ASN A 42 4.02 5.12 -5.15
N ILE A 43 4.62 5.12 -3.96
CA ILE A 43 5.91 4.45 -3.74
C ILE A 43 5.77 2.95 -4.00
N PHE A 44 4.75 2.33 -3.43
CA PHE A 44 4.50 0.91 -3.58
C PHE A 44 4.24 0.50 -5.04
N THR A 45 3.51 1.31 -5.80
CA THR A 45 3.29 1.10 -7.23
C THR A 45 4.59 1.18 -8.02
N LYS A 46 5.41 2.22 -7.78
CA LYS A 46 6.62 2.51 -8.57
C LYS A 46 7.83 1.64 -8.21
N TYR A 47 8.01 1.28 -6.95
CA TYR A 47 9.24 0.69 -6.42
C TYR A 47 9.04 -0.77 -5.98
N GLU A 48 8.94 -1.68 -6.96
CA GLU A 48 8.61 -3.09 -6.70
C GLU A 48 9.57 -3.78 -5.71
N LYS A 49 10.87 -3.47 -5.80
CA LYS A 49 11.93 -4.04 -4.95
C LYS A 49 11.76 -3.68 -3.46
N HIS A 50 11.10 -2.57 -3.15
CA HIS A 50 10.92 -2.08 -1.78
C HIS A 50 9.60 -2.54 -1.15
N ARG A 51 8.68 -3.15 -1.92
CA ARG A 51 7.35 -3.55 -1.45
C ARG A 51 7.39 -4.46 -0.22
N LYS A 52 8.27 -5.46 -0.22
CA LYS A 52 8.42 -6.41 0.89
C LYS A 52 8.80 -5.67 2.18
N LEU A 53 9.83 -4.82 2.10
CA LEU A 53 10.30 -4.04 3.24
C LEU A 53 9.22 -3.09 3.77
N LEU A 54 8.47 -2.41 2.89
CA LEU A 54 7.33 -1.58 3.29
C LEU A 54 6.27 -2.37 4.07
N LEU A 55 5.91 -3.57 3.61
CA LEU A 55 4.93 -4.40 4.29
C LEU A 55 5.44 -4.88 5.66
N ASP A 56 6.71 -5.29 5.72
CA ASP A 56 7.34 -5.71 6.96
C ASP A 56 7.36 -4.56 8.00
N ASP A 57 7.68 -3.34 7.57
CA ASP A 57 7.66 -2.14 8.42
C ASP A 57 6.26 -1.77 8.92
N ILE A 58 5.23 -1.91 8.07
CA ILE A 58 3.82 -1.68 8.44
C ILE A 58 3.39 -2.72 9.49
N LEU A 59 3.68 -4.00 9.27
CA LEU A 59 3.35 -5.09 10.18
C LEU A 59 4.08 -4.95 11.53
N ALA A 60 5.36 -4.56 11.51
CA ALA A 60 6.15 -4.32 12.72
C ALA A 60 5.62 -3.12 13.51
N SER A 61 5.23 -2.05 12.84
CA SER A 61 4.65 -0.86 13.48
C SER A 61 3.26 -1.13 14.05
N MET A 62 2.47 -1.98 13.39
CA MET A 62 1.19 -2.46 13.91
C MET A 62 1.32 -3.29 15.18
N ALA A 63 2.32 -4.19 15.25
CA ALA A 63 2.56 -4.99 16.45
C ALA A 63 2.87 -4.14 17.70
N ARG A 64 3.40 -2.93 17.50
CA ARG A 64 3.74 -1.97 18.56
C ARG A 64 2.58 -1.05 18.97
N LEU A 65 1.44 -1.09 18.27
CA LEU A 65 0.26 -0.29 18.64
C LEU A 65 -0.38 -0.82 19.94
N PRO A 66 -0.64 0.04 20.93
CA PRO A 66 -1.40 -0.34 22.11
C PRO A 66 -2.81 -0.81 21.72
N SER A 67 -3.34 -1.80 22.46
CA SER A 67 -4.64 -2.43 22.19
C SER A 67 -5.80 -1.44 22.14
N SER A 68 -5.74 -0.37 22.95
CA SER A 68 -6.74 0.71 22.97
C SER A 68 -6.86 1.46 21.64
N LYS A 69 -5.81 1.46 20.81
CA LYS A 69 -5.79 2.13 19.49
C LYS A 69 -6.15 1.18 18.34
N ARG A 70 -6.30 -0.12 18.60
CA ARG A 70 -6.58 -1.14 17.59
C ARG A 70 -8.04 -1.18 17.14
N SER A 71 -8.95 -0.40 17.71
CA SER A 71 -10.36 -0.36 17.30
C SER A 71 -10.79 0.99 16.70
N LEU A 72 -9.91 1.99 16.65
CA LEU A 72 -10.25 3.30 16.13
C LEU A 72 -10.49 3.24 14.62
N ARG A 73 -11.67 3.71 14.19
CA ARG A 73 -12.11 3.76 12.79
C ARG A 73 -12.25 5.22 12.39
N SER A 74 -11.25 5.75 11.69
CA SER A 74 -11.17 7.17 11.32
C SER A 74 -11.26 7.41 9.81
N TYR A 75 -11.21 6.35 8.99
CA TYR A 75 -11.34 6.46 7.54
C TYR A 75 -12.81 6.27 7.15
N ARG A 76 -13.45 7.34 6.64
CA ARG A 76 -14.85 7.32 6.20
C ARG A 76 -14.97 6.81 4.77
N LEU A 77 -15.87 5.84 4.58
CA LEU A 77 -16.30 5.33 3.28
C LEU A 77 -17.49 6.15 2.74
N ASN A 78 -17.94 5.83 1.53
CA ASN A 78 -19.05 6.53 0.86
C ASN A 78 -20.42 6.32 1.53
N SER A 79 -20.56 5.32 2.40
CA SER A 79 -21.83 4.78 2.93
C SER A 79 -22.05 5.05 4.43
N GLU A 80 -21.53 6.14 4.99
CA GLU A 80 -21.47 6.42 6.46
C GLU A 80 -20.62 5.41 7.28
N GLU A 81 -20.11 4.36 6.65
CA GLU A 81 -19.26 3.38 7.29
C GLU A 81 -17.84 3.92 7.52
N GLN A 82 -17.23 3.52 8.64
CA GLN A 82 -15.85 3.88 8.97
C GLN A 82 -15.02 2.62 9.17
N ILE A 83 -13.82 2.63 8.62
CA ILE A 83 -12.81 1.59 8.83
C ILE A 83 -11.54 2.18 9.43
N GLN A 84 -10.63 1.32 9.83
CA GLN A 84 -9.33 1.77 10.31
C GLN A 84 -8.50 2.28 9.14
N MET A 85 -7.75 3.35 9.39
CA MET A 85 -6.84 3.91 8.39
C MET A 85 -5.78 2.88 7.95
N LEU A 86 -5.33 2.03 8.86
CA LEU A 86 -4.40 0.94 8.55
C LEU A 86 -5.03 -0.10 7.61
N THR A 87 -6.30 -0.47 7.83
CA THR A 87 -7.03 -1.37 6.92
C THR A 87 -7.14 -0.76 5.53
N ALA A 88 -7.47 0.53 5.45
CA ALA A 88 -7.53 1.25 4.17
C ALA A 88 -6.17 1.25 3.44
N LEU A 89 -5.07 1.46 4.18
CA LEU A 89 -3.72 1.38 3.63
C LEU A 89 -3.42 0.00 3.04
N VAL A 90 -3.63 -1.07 3.80
CA VAL A 90 -3.34 -2.44 3.34
C VAL A 90 -4.16 -2.79 2.09
N LEU A 91 -5.45 -2.43 2.07
CA LEU A 91 -6.31 -2.65 0.91
C LEU A 91 -5.77 -1.90 -0.32
N GLN A 92 -5.40 -0.63 -0.17
CA GLN A 92 -4.85 0.14 -1.29
C GLN A 92 -3.51 -0.39 -1.79
N LEU A 93 -2.64 -0.89 -0.90
CA LEU A 93 -1.36 -1.49 -1.30
C LEU A 93 -1.55 -2.74 -2.16
N ILE A 94 -2.54 -3.59 -1.82
CA ILE A 94 -2.84 -4.78 -2.61
C ILE A 94 -3.50 -4.38 -3.93
N GLN A 95 -4.45 -3.45 -3.90
CA GLN A 95 -5.19 -2.98 -5.08
C GLN A 95 -4.30 -2.24 -6.09
N CYS A 96 -3.30 -1.49 -5.63
CA CYS A 96 -2.42 -0.75 -6.54
C CYS A 96 -1.45 -1.65 -7.33
N MET A 97 -1.37 -2.94 -7.01
CA MET A 97 -0.57 -3.92 -7.77
C MET A 97 -1.25 -4.37 -9.06
N VAL A 98 -2.57 -4.22 -9.19
CA VAL A 98 -3.35 -4.66 -10.35
C VAL A 98 -3.66 -3.55 -11.36
N VAL A 99 -2.91 -2.45 -11.31
CA VAL A 99 -3.05 -1.36 -12.29
C VAL A 99 -2.61 -1.88 -13.67
N LEU A 100 -3.58 -1.93 -14.58
CA LEU A 100 -3.37 -2.36 -15.97
C LEU A 100 -2.84 -1.20 -16.82
N PRO A 101 -1.93 -1.46 -17.78
CA PRO A 101 -1.55 -0.47 -18.79
C PRO A 101 -2.76 -0.04 -19.62
N LEU A 102 -2.89 1.27 -19.91
CA LEU A 102 -3.99 1.81 -20.73
C LEU A 102 -3.99 1.27 -22.18
N ASN A 103 -2.84 0.82 -22.66
CA ASN A 103 -2.62 0.33 -24.02
C ASN A 103 -2.61 -1.21 -24.11
N LEU A 104 -3.22 -1.89 -23.14
CA LEU A 104 -3.27 -3.36 -23.12
C LEU A 104 -4.11 -3.84 -24.32
N GLY A 105 -3.49 -4.59 -25.24
CA GLY A 105 -4.13 -5.11 -26.46
C GLY A 105 -3.85 -4.32 -27.75
N THR A 106 -3.24 -3.13 -27.67
CA THR A 106 -2.76 -2.43 -28.88
C THR A 106 -1.38 -2.89 -29.35
N ASP A 107 -0.58 -3.43 -28.43
CA ASP A 107 0.75 -3.95 -28.73
C ASP A 107 0.67 -5.45 -29.04
N LYS A 108 0.89 -5.81 -30.31
CA LYS A 108 0.78 -7.20 -30.79
C LYS A 108 1.82 -8.15 -30.18
N GLN A 109 2.85 -7.62 -29.49
CA GLN A 109 3.89 -8.42 -28.86
C GLN A 109 3.57 -8.83 -27.42
N LEU A 110 2.53 -8.26 -26.80
CA LEU A 110 2.17 -8.52 -25.41
C LEU A 110 0.82 -9.23 -25.33
N ASP A 111 0.83 -10.49 -24.89
CA ASP A 111 -0.39 -11.24 -24.56
C ASP A 111 -1.07 -10.60 -23.33
N PRO A 112 -2.27 -9.99 -23.50
CA PRO A 112 -3.00 -9.35 -22.41
C PRO A 112 -3.29 -10.29 -21.25
N ASP A 113 -3.62 -11.56 -21.55
CA ASP A 113 -4.02 -12.54 -20.55
C ASP A 113 -2.83 -12.92 -19.65
N MET A 114 -1.64 -13.02 -20.23
CA MET A 114 -0.40 -13.23 -19.49
C MET A 114 -0.11 -12.07 -18.53
N VAL A 115 -0.29 -10.82 -18.97
CA VAL A 115 -0.07 -9.63 -18.13
C VAL A 115 -1.07 -9.58 -16.97
N ILE A 116 -2.36 -9.81 -17.26
CA ILE A 116 -3.42 -9.81 -16.25
C ILE A 116 -3.17 -10.92 -15.22
N SER A 117 -2.89 -12.14 -15.69
CA SER A 117 -2.61 -13.30 -14.85
C SER A 117 -1.41 -13.07 -13.92
N ASN A 118 -0.33 -12.48 -14.45
CA ASN A 118 0.85 -12.15 -13.66
C ASN A 118 0.55 -11.10 -12.58
N LYS A 119 -0.13 -9.99 -12.94
CA LYS A 119 -0.50 -8.93 -11.98
C LYS A 119 -1.42 -9.46 -10.88
N PHE A 120 -2.41 -10.28 -11.25
CA PHE A 120 -3.32 -10.92 -10.30
C PHE A 120 -2.56 -11.87 -9.36
N THR A 121 -1.67 -12.70 -9.90
CA THR A 121 -0.85 -13.64 -9.11
C THR A 121 0.04 -12.92 -8.12
N MET A 122 0.66 -11.80 -8.53
CA MET A 122 1.47 -10.97 -7.64
C MET A 122 0.63 -10.38 -6.51
N ALA A 123 -0.54 -9.81 -6.82
CA ALA A 123 -1.44 -9.24 -5.81
C ALA A 123 -1.93 -10.31 -4.81
N ARG A 124 -2.32 -11.48 -5.32
CA ARG A 124 -2.76 -12.62 -4.50
C ARG A 124 -1.65 -13.12 -3.57
N THR A 125 -0.42 -13.22 -4.09
CA THR A 125 0.75 -13.65 -3.31
C THR A 125 1.04 -12.66 -2.17
N THR A 126 1.03 -11.36 -2.47
CA THR A 126 1.21 -10.31 -1.46
C THR A 126 0.13 -10.34 -0.39
N ALA A 127 -1.14 -10.48 -0.78
CA ALA A 127 -2.26 -10.57 0.15
C ALA A 127 -2.14 -11.82 1.05
N SER A 128 -1.80 -12.97 0.46
CA SER A 128 -1.60 -14.21 1.22
C SER A 128 -0.46 -14.09 2.22
N ASN A 129 0.66 -13.51 1.82
CA ASN A 129 1.80 -13.29 2.71
C ASN A 129 1.46 -12.33 3.85
N PHE A 130 0.75 -11.24 3.55
CA PHE A 130 0.28 -10.30 4.56
C PHE A 130 -0.62 -11.01 5.58
N LEU A 131 -1.64 -11.74 5.12
CA LEU A 131 -2.57 -12.45 6.00
C LEU A 131 -1.86 -13.53 6.83
N TYR A 132 -0.92 -14.26 6.25
CA TYR A 132 -0.14 -15.26 6.96
C TYR A 132 0.62 -14.63 8.13
N VAL A 133 1.36 -13.53 7.89
CA VAL A 133 2.13 -12.85 8.95
C VAL A 133 1.20 -12.17 9.96
N PHE A 134 0.08 -11.62 9.50
CA PHE A 134 -0.90 -10.95 10.34
C PHE A 134 -1.60 -11.92 11.31
N LEU A 135 -1.98 -13.12 10.83
CA LEU A 135 -2.71 -14.12 11.62
C LEU A 135 -1.80 -15.07 12.41
N ALA A 136 -0.54 -15.24 11.99
CA ALA A 136 0.44 -16.04 12.74
C ALA A 136 0.95 -15.34 14.01
N LYS A 137 0.61 -14.06 14.20
CA LYS A 137 0.88 -13.27 15.42
C LYS A 137 -0.38 -13.08 16.23
#